data_AF-T0L8X3-F1
#
_entry.id   AF-T0L8X3-F1
#
_cell.length_a   1.000
_cell.length_b   1.000
_cell.length_c   1.000
_cell.angle_alpha   90.00
_cell.angle_beta   90.00
_cell.angle_gamma   90.00
#
_symmetry.space_group_name_H-M   'P 1'
#
loop_
_entity.id
_entity.type
_entity.pdbx_description
1 polymer ?
#
loop_
_entity_poly.entity_id
_entity_poly.type
_entity_poly.pdbx_seq_one_letter_code
_entity_poly.pdbx_strand_id
1 'polypeptide(L)'
;MENDLAEIKVDTRLKTDIKFANNRPDIFIYDKIKREIILIEVCITSQDNLQQVELEKVKKYELLCNELKMLYKAYKTKSIPYVITWDGVVTKYHKKYLQQLQISPNIEAYIQSRVLKKTLEIISFEQRRSIDDGLDKEDIIMCAIENLTNKYNPKHNETQFKYINKV
;
A
#
# COMPACT_ATOMS: atom_id res chain seq x y z
N MET A 1 -8.33 -22.06 4.91
CA MET A 1 -7.96 -23.11 5.88
C MET A 1 -8.80 -22.88 7.12
N GLU A 2 -9.42 -23.91 7.65
CA GLU A 2 -10.28 -23.80 8.81
C GLU A 2 -9.96 -24.94 9.77
N ASN A 3 -9.89 -24.63 11.06
CA ASN A 3 -9.84 -25.61 12.13
C ASN A 3 -10.79 -25.18 13.26
N ASP A 4 -10.78 -25.92 14.36
CA ASP A 4 -11.67 -25.65 15.51
C ASP A 4 -11.39 -24.31 16.20
N LEU A 5 -10.17 -23.80 16.08
CA LEU A 5 -9.70 -22.61 16.78
C LEU A 5 -9.87 -21.34 15.92
N ALA A 6 -9.66 -21.44 14.62
CA ALA A 6 -9.63 -20.30 13.72
C ALA A 6 -9.99 -20.66 12.28
N GLU A 7 -10.51 -19.66 11.57
CA GLU A 7 -10.72 -19.69 10.14
C GLU A 7 -9.84 -18.62 9.47
N ILE A 8 -9.03 -19.03 8.50
CA ILE A 8 -8.14 -18.14 7.74
C ILE A 8 -8.47 -18.27 6.26
N LYS A 9 -8.74 -17.13 5.61
CA LYS A 9 -8.95 -17.04 4.17
C LYS A 9 -7.99 -16.01 3.59
N VAL A 10 -7.41 -16.33 2.45
CA VAL A 10 -6.50 -15.44 1.71
C VAL A 10 -7.12 -15.19 0.35
N ASP A 11 -7.15 -13.93 -0.09
CA ASP A 11 -7.65 -13.52 -1.40
C ASP A 11 -9.02 -14.12 -1.76
N THR A 12 -9.90 -14.29 -0.77
CA THR A 12 -11.18 -14.98 -0.94
C THR A 12 -12.32 -14.00 -0.72
N ARG A 13 -13.34 -14.06 -1.58
CA ARG A 13 -14.58 -13.27 -1.40
C ARG A 13 -15.33 -13.78 -0.17
N LEU A 14 -15.66 -12.87 0.73
CA LEU A 14 -16.49 -13.17 1.89
C LEU A 14 -17.96 -13.20 1.48
N LYS A 15 -18.66 -14.24 1.95
CA LYS A 15 -20.11 -14.36 1.76
C LYS A 15 -20.80 -13.50 2.82
N THR A 16 -21.65 -12.62 2.34
CA THR A 16 -22.36 -11.59 3.09
C THR A 16 -23.79 -11.49 2.59
N ASP A 17 -24.71 -11.07 3.44
CA ASP A 17 -26.13 -10.93 3.05
C ASP A 17 -26.33 -9.66 2.22
N ILE A 18 -25.57 -8.60 2.56
CA ILE A 18 -25.51 -7.36 1.83
C ILE A 18 -24.36 -7.43 0.80
N LYS A 19 -24.59 -6.87 -0.40
CA LYS A 19 -23.56 -6.79 -1.43
C LYS A 19 -22.65 -5.58 -1.19
N PHE A 20 -21.37 -5.83 -0.92
CA PHE A 20 -20.33 -4.80 -0.85
C PHE A 20 -19.49 -4.78 -2.12
N ALA A 21 -19.07 -3.58 -2.55
CA ALA A 21 -18.10 -3.43 -3.63
C ALA A 21 -16.75 -4.07 -3.26
N ASN A 22 -16.34 -3.92 -1.99
CA ASN A 22 -15.09 -4.44 -1.46
C ASN A 22 -15.39 -5.57 -0.46
N ASN A 23 -15.47 -6.82 -0.93
CA ASN A 23 -15.70 -8.00 -0.07
C ASN A 23 -14.60 -9.07 -0.17
N ARG A 24 -13.48 -8.74 -0.79
CA ARG A 24 -12.30 -9.61 -0.93
C ARG A 24 -11.12 -8.92 -0.23
N PRO A 25 -10.88 -9.18 1.06
CA PRO A 25 -9.66 -8.75 1.72
C PRO A 25 -8.48 -9.64 1.29
N ASP A 26 -7.25 -9.12 1.42
CA ASP A 26 -6.04 -9.91 1.17
C ASP A 26 -5.97 -11.07 2.17
N ILE A 27 -6.21 -10.79 3.46
CA ILE A 27 -6.29 -11.82 4.50
C ILE A 27 -7.48 -11.55 5.41
N PHE A 28 -8.25 -12.61 5.66
CA PHE A 28 -9.31 -12.68 6.66
C PHE A 28 -8.92 -13.70 7.72
N ILE A 29 -9.03 -13.31 8.98
CA ILE A 29 -8.80 -14.17 10.13
C ILE A 29 -10.01 -14.07 11.05
N TYR A 30 -10.59 -15.21 11.40
CA TYR A 30 -11.59 -15.31 12.46
C TYR A 30 -11.07 -16.22 13.56
N ASP A 31 -10.78 -15.63 14.72
CA ASP A 31 -10.45 -16.35 15.96
C ASP A 31 -11.77 -16.77 16.61
N LYS A 32 -12.08 -18.08 16.58
CA LYS A 32 -13.34 -18.64 17.07
C LYS A 32 -13.42 -18.63 18.60
N ILE A 33 -12.27 -18.67 19.28
CA ILE A 33 -12.20 -18.66 20.75
C ILE A 33 -12.47 -17.24 21.25
N LYS A 34 -11.75 -16.25 20.73
CA LYS A 34 -11.93 -14.84 21.12
C LYS A 34 -13.15 -14.19 20.47
N ARG A 35 -13.73 -14.84 19.46
CA ARG A 35 -14.77 -14.31 18.59
C ARG A 35 -14.37 -12.95 18.01
N GLU A 36 -13.16 -12.89 17.47
CA GLU A 36 -12.59 -11.69 16.88
C GLU A 36 -12.31 -11.91 15.39
N ILE A 37 -12.73 -10.96 14.56
CA ILE A 37 -12.42 -10.95 13.13
C ILE A 37 -11.38 -9.87 12.86
N ILE A 38 -10.36 -10.24 12.08
CA ILE A 38 -9.33 -9.34 11.60
C ILE A 38 -9.31 -9.41 10.08
N LEU A 39 -9.52 -8.27 9.44
CA LEU A 39 -9.28 -8.05 8.03
C LEU A 39 -7.93 -7.38 7.88
N ILE A 40 -7.05 -7.94 7.08
CA ILE A 40 -5.74 -7.37 6.79
C ILE A 40 -5.70 -7.01 5.32
N GLU A 41 -5.31 -5.76 5.06
CA GLU A 41 -5.04 -5.27 3.72
C GLU A 41 -3.57 -4.88 3.65
N VAL A 42 -2.83 -5.48 2.74
CA VAL A 42 -1.40 -5.24 2.54
C VAL A 42 -1.21 -4.26 1.39
N CYS A 43 -0.32 -3.28 1.55
CA CYS A 43 -0.03 -2.32 0.48
C CYS A 43 1.43 -1.87 0.49
N ILE A 44 1.99 -1.71 -0.71
CA ILE A 44 3.29 -1.08 -0.93
C ILE A 44 3.05 0.26 -1.63
N THR A 45 3.65 1.34 -1.14
CA THR A 45 3.38 2.71 -1.63
C THR A 45 4.62 3.61 -1.63
N SER A 46 4.52 4.78 -2.27
CA SER A 46 5.48 5.87 -2.10
C SER A 46 5.37 6.48 -0.71
N GLN A 47 6.46 7.09 -0.26
CA GLN A 47 6.51 7.85 0.99
C GLN A 47 5.46 8.99 1.02
N ASP A 48 5.28 9.71 -0.09
CA ASP A 48 4.37 10.85 -0.18
C ASP A 48 2.91 10.47 0.08
N ASN A 49 2.49 9.29 -0.38
CA ASN A 49 1.10 8.84 -0.27
C ASN A 49 0.82 7.98 0.96
N LEU A 50 1.85 7.70 1.77
CA LEU A 50 1.80 6.69 2.83
C LEU A 50 0.62 6.89 3.81
N GLN A 51 0.41 8.12 4.28
CA GLN A 51 -0.66 8.43 5.23
C GLN A 51 -2.06 8.34 4.59
N GLN A 52 -2.18 8.80 3.35
CA GLN A 52 -3.45 8.77 2.62
C GLN A 52 -3.87 7.32 2.35
N VAL A 53 -2.96 6.51 1.82
CA VAL A 53 -3.20 5.09 1.53
C VAL A 53 -3.61 4.34 2.78
N GLU A 54 -2.91 4.56 3.90
CA GLU A 54 -3.27 3.94 5.18
C GLU A 54 -4.73 4.25 5.57
N LEU A 55 -5.14 5.53 5.52
CA LEU A 55 -6.49 5.93 5.87
C LEU A 55 -7.55 5.35 4.93
N GLU A 56 -7.28 5.34 3.63
CA GLU A 56 -8.16 4.75 2.61
C GLU A 56 -8.38 3.25 2.88
N LYS A 57 -7.32 2.51 3.22
CA LYS A 57 -7.41 1.08 3.53
C LYS A 57 -8.19 0.80 4.81
N VAL A 58 -8.06 1.62 5.85
CA VAL A 58 -8.90 1.47 7.06
C VAL A 58 -10.37 1.61 6.68
N LYS A 59 -10.72 2.67 5.94
CA LYS A 59 -12.11 2.99 5.58
C LYS A 59 -12.72 1.97 4.61
N LYS A 60 -11.90 1.36 3.73
CA LYS A 60 -12.33 0.40 2.70
C LYS A 60 -13.23 -0.72 3.24
N TYR A 61 -12.95 -1.21 4.44
CA TYR A 61 -13.65 -2.33 5.06
C TYR A 61 -14.46 -1.98 6.31
N GLU A 62 -14.64 -0.70 6.61
CA GLU A 62 -15.36 -0.26 7.82
C GLU A 62 -16.80 -0.78 7.85
N LEU A 63 -17.53 -0.65 6.72
CA LEU A 63 -18.90 -1.16 6.60
C LEU A 63 -18.95 -2.69 6.61
N LEU A 64 -18.00 -3.35 5.94
CA LEU A 64 -17.91 -4.81 5.91
C LEU A 64 -17.65 -5.38 7.32
N CYS A 65 -16.82 -4.71 8.13
CA CYS A 65 -16.56 -5.10 9.51
C CYS A 65 -17.83 -5.13 10.37
N ASN A 66 -18.76 -4.20 10.14
CA ASN A 66 -20.01 -4.13 10.90
C ASN A 66 -20.94 -5.30 10.57
N GLU A 67 -21.07 -5.63 9.29
CA GLU A 67 -21.90 -6.75 8.88
C GLU A 67 -21.28 -8.09 9.31
N LEU A 68 -19.97 -8.30 9.11
CA LEU A 68 -19.27 -9.50 9.57
C LEU A 68 -19.41 -9.70 11.08
N LYS A 69 -19.43 -8.61 11.86
CA LYS A 69 -19.68 -8.66 13.30
C LYS A 69 -21.02 -9.30 13.62
N MET A 70 -22.06 -8.95 12.87
CA MET A 70 -23.41 -9.50 13.04
C MET A 70 -23.50 -10.94 12.54
N LEU A 71 -22.98 -11.22 11.34
CA LEU A 71 -23.03 -12.54 10.70
C LEU A 71 -22.36 -13.64 11.53
N TYR A 72 -21.13 -13.38 12.00
CA TYR A 72 -20.34 -14.35 12.76
C TYR A 72 -20.58 -14.23 14.27
N LYS A 73 -21.50 -13.35 14.71
CA LYS A 73 -21.73 -13.01 16.12
C LYS A 73 -20.41 -12.72 16.86
N ALA A 74 -19.52 -12.01 16.18
CA ALA A 74 -18.20 -11.67 16.69
C ALA A 74 -18.31 -10.55 17.73
N TYR A 75 -17.49 -10.60 18.78
CA TYR A 75 -17.43 -9.53 19.77
C TYR A 75 -16.69 -8.32 19.22
N LYS A 76 -15.68 -8.56 18.39
CA LYS A 76 -14.83 -7.51 17.84
C LYS A 76 -14.48 -7.77 16.39
N THR A 77 -14.44 -6.71 15.60
CA THR A 77 -13.97 -6.72 14.22
C THR A 77 -12.96 -5.60 14.04
N LYS A 78 -11.88 -5.86 13.31
CA LYS A 78 -10.80 -4.91 13.05
C LYS A 78 -10.43 -4.93 11.57
N SER A 79 -10.24 -3.74 11.00
CA SER A 79 -9.54 -3.56 9.72
C SER A 79 -8.13 -3.07 10.01
N ILE A 80 -7.12 -3.83 9.62
CA ILE A 80 -5.70 -3.54 9.83
C ILE A 80 -5.04 -3.31 8.47
N PRO A 81 -4.67 -2.06 8.14
CA PRO A 81 -3.85 -1.79 6.98
C PRO A 81 -2.37 -2.08 7.31
N TYR A 82 -1.74 -2.95 6.54
CA TYR A 82 -0.32 -3.22 6.61
C TYR A 82 0.38 -2.55 5.43
N VAL A 83 0.70 -1.26 5.60
CA VAL A 83 1.31 -0.43 4.57
C VAL A 83 2.80 -0.23 4.87
N ILE A 84 3.65 -0.52 3.89
CA ILE A 84 5.09 -0.28 3.93
C ILE A 84 5.49 0.42 2.64
N THR A 85 6.47 1.31 2.68
CA THR A 85 7.02 1.89 1.47
C THR A 85 8.14 1.03 0.88
N TRP A 86 8.42 1.18 -0.41
CA TRP A 86 9.51 0.45 -1.07
C TRP A 86 10.92 0.85 -0.59
N ASP A 87 11.06 1.89 0.22
CA ASP A 87 12.29 2.33 0.89
C ASP A 87 12.31 1.92 2.38
N GLY A 88 11.30 1.19 2.85
CA GLY A 88 11.24 0.65 4.22
C GLY A 88 10.72 1.63 5.27
N VAL A 89 10.21 2.79 4.86
CA VAL A 89 9.52 3.75 5.73
C VAL A 89 8.13 3.21 6.09
N VAL A 90 7.74 3.42 7.34
CA VAL A 90 6.46 2.97 7.88
C VAL A 90 5.78 4.10 8.65
N THR A 91 4.46 3.98 8.85
CA THR A 91 3.69 4.97 9.59
C THR A 91 3.92 4.88 11.09
N LYS A 92 3.56 5.95 11.81
CA LYS A 92 3.54 5.96 13.29
C LYS A 92 2.60 4.88 13.87
N TYR A 93 1.60 4.43 13.11
CA TYR A 93 0.65 3.40 13.55
C TYR A 93 1.16 1.97 13.27
N HIS A 94 2.20 1.80 12.46
CA HIS A 94 2.75 0.49 12.10
C HIS A 94 3.04 -0.38 13.31
N LYS A 95 3.70 0.16 14.33
CA LYS A 95 3.99 -0.53 15.60
C LYS A 95 2.72 -1.02 16.32
N LYS A 96 1.65 -0.23 16.29
CA LYS A 96 0.36 -0.60 16.87
C LYS A 96 -0.29 -1.76 16.10
N TYR A 97 -0.14 -1.80 14.78
CA TYR A 97 -0.65 -2.91 13.97
C TYR A 97 0.13 -4.21 14.20
N LEU A 98 1.47 -4.13 14.26
CA LEU A 98 2.32 -5.28 14.59
C LEU A 98 1.97 -5.90 15.95
N GLN A 99 1.75 -5.07 16.96
CA GLN A 99 1.31 -5.52 18.28
C GLN A 99 -0.05 -6.22 18.24
N GLN A 100 -1.01 -5.70 17.47
CA GLN A 100 -2.32 -6.32 17.32
C GLN A 100 -2.27 -7.66 16.59
N LEU A 101 -1.37 -7.78 15.61
CA LEU A 101 -1.14 -9.01 14.85
C LEU A 101 -0.17 -9.98 15.54
N GLN A 102 0.44 -9.58 16.66
CA GLN A 102 1.46 -10.34 17.39
C GLN A 102 2.66 -10.73 16.51
N ILE A 103 3.05 -9.84 15.58
CA ILE A 103 4.19 -10.04 14.69
C ILE A 103 5.47 -9.71 15.45
N SER A 104 6.41 -10.67 15.46
CA SER A 104 7.73 -10.45 16.06
C SER A 104 8.63 -9.60 15.16
N PRO A 105 9.62 -8.88 15.70
CA PRO A 105 10.54 -8.06 14.92
C PRO A 105 11.28 -8.83 13.83
N ASN A 106 11.58 -10.13 14.05
CA ASN A 106 12.24 -10.97 13.05
C ASN A 106 11.35 -11.21 11.82
N ILE A 107 10.05 -11.37 12.03
CA ILE A 107 9.08 -11.55 10.94
C ILE A 107 8.86 -10.21 10.23
N GLU A 108 8.79 -9.10 10.97
CA GLU A 108 8.72 -7.76 10.38
C GLU A 108 9.92 -7.49 9.47
N ALA A 109 11.13 -7.73 9.96
CA ALA A 109 12.36 -7.59 9.17
C ALA A 109 12.35 -8.49 7.94
N TYR A 110 11.84 -9.72 8.07
CA TYR A 110 11.68 -10.61 6.92
C TYR A 110 10.70 -10.02 5.89
N ILE A 111 9.53 -9.53 6.32
CA ILE A 111 8.55 -8.92 5.42
C ILE A 111 9.16 -7.69 4.73
N GLN A 112 9.82 -6.80 5.48
CA GLN A 112 10.49 -5.62 4.92
C GLN A 112 11.57 -6.03 3.91
N SER A 113 12.43 -6.98 4.25
CA SER A 113 13.49 -7.46 3.34
C SER A 113 12.91 -8.05 2.05
N ARG A 114 11.77 -8.74 2.13
CA ARG A 114 11.06 -9.29 0.97
C ARG A 114 10.51 -8.20 0.08
N VAL A 115 9.88 -7.17 0.65
CA VAL A 115 9.35 -6.01 -0.08
C VAL A 115 10.50 -5.29 -0.79
N LEU A 116 11.57 -4.94 -0.08
CA LEU A 116 12.75 -4.27 -0.65
C LEU A 116 13.37 -5.08 -1.79
N LYS A 117 13.61 -6.38 -1.55
CA LYS A 117 14.19 -7.27 -2.55
C LYS A 117 13.33 -7.38 -3.81
N LYS A 118 12.02 -7.55 -3.65
CA LYS A 118 11.09 -7.67 -4.77
C LYS A 118 10.98 -6.38 -5.57
N THR A 119 10.92 -5.24 -4.90
CA THR A 119 10.90 -3.93 -5.57
C THR A 119 12.21 -3.70 -6.33
N LEU A 120 13.36 -4.01 -5.73
CA LEU A 120 14.65 -3.91 -6.41
C LEU A 120 14.74 -4.83 -7.64
N GLU A 121 14.26 -6.08 -7.52
CA GLU A 121 14.20 -7.03 -8.64
C GLU A 121 13.37 -6.46 -9.80
N ILE A 122 12.21 -5.86 -9.52
CA ILE A 122 11.33 -5.24 -10.51
C ILE A 122 12.01 -4.06 -11.19
N ILE A 123 12.57 -3.12 -10.41
CA ILE A 123 13.24 -1.92 -10.95
C ILE A 123 14.47 -2.31 -11.78
N SER A 124 15.28 -3.25 -11.30
CA SER A 124 16.48 -3.73 -12.02
C SER A 124 16.14 -4.47 -13.31
N PHE A 125 14.98 -5.12 -13.35
CA PHE A 125 14.49 -5.77 -14.54
C PHE A 125 13.96 -4.75 -15.57
N GLU A 126 13.20 -3.76 -15.11
CA GLU A 126 12.70 -2.67 -15.94
C GLU A 126 13.85 -1.88 -16.59
N GLN A 127 14.86 -1.53 -15.79
CA GLN A 127 16.04 -0.82 -16.28
C GLN A 127 16.78 -1.60 -17.38
N ARG A 128 16.83 -2.93 -17.29
CA ARG A 128 17.45 -3.77 -18.33
C ARG A 128 16.62 -3.79 -19.61
N ARG A 129 15.29 -3.81 -19.52
CA ARG A 129 14.42 -3.73 -20.70
C ARG A 129 14.54 -2.39 -21.42
N SER A 130 14.60 -1.28 -20.68
CA SER A 130 14.83 0.03 -21.29
C SER A 130 16.18 0.14 -22.00
N ILE A 131 17.15 -0.71 -21.67
CA ILE A 131 18.45 -0.80 -22.35
C ILE A 131 18.38 -1.75 -23.56
N ASP A 132 17.56 -2.80 -23.48
CA ASP A 132 17.42 -3.84 -24.52
C ASP A 132 16.42 -3.46 -25.63
N ASP A 133 15.50 -2.51 -25.36
CA ASP A 133 14.58 -1.91 -26.35
C ASP A 133 15.29 -0.99 -27.36
N GLY A 134 16.63 -0.93 -27.33
CA GLY A 134 17.44 -0.36 -28.41
C GLY A 134 17.28 1.14 -28.61
N LEU A 135 16.82 1.90 -27.61
CA LEU A 135 17.00 3.34 -27.63
C LEU A 135 18.48 3.61 -27.42
N ASP A 136 19.13 4.10 -28.47
CA ASP A 136 20.52 4.53 -28.40
C ASP A 136 20.66 5.45 -27.19
N LYS A 137 21.73 5.27 -26.40
CA LYS A 137 21.98 6.10 -25.22
C LYS A 137 21.93 7.59 -25.55
N GLU A 138 22.21 7.94 -26.81
CA GLU A 138 22.08 9.27 -27.39
C GLU A 138 20.64 9.79 -27.41
N ASP A 139 19.63 8.97 -27.71
CA ASP A 139 18.22 9.37 -27.74
C ASP A 139 17.67 9.64 -26.32
N ILE A 140 18.07 8.80 -25.35
CA ILE A 140 17.70 9.00 -23.94
C ILE A 140 18.37 10.28 -23.39
N ILE A 141 19.64 10.49 -23.73
CA ILE A 141 20.36 11.72 -23.36
C ILE A 141 19.74 12.93 -24.05
N MET A 142 19.39 12.87 -25.33
CA MET A 142 18.73 13.96 -26.05
C MET A 142 17.37 14.30 -25.44
N CYS A 143 16.56 13.30 -25.10
CA CYS A 143 15.26 13.53 -24.47
C CYS A 143 15.42 14.12 -23.05
N ALA A 144 16.42 13.69 -22.29
CA ALA A 144 16.75 14.29 -21.00
C ALA A 144 17.25 15.75 -21.14
N ILE A 145 18.07 16.03 -22.15
CA ILE A 145 18.58 17.37 -22.46
C ILE A 145 17.45 18.29 -22.92
N GLU A 146 16.54 17.85 -23.80
CA GLU A 146 15.37 18.64 -24.22
C GLU A 146 14.46 18.98 -23.03
N ASN A 147 14.21 18.02 -22.14
CA ASN A 147 13.40 18.25 -20.94
C ASN A 147 14.07 19.24 -19.97
N LEU A 148 15.39 19.17 -19.81
CA LEU A 148 16.15 20.15 -19.03
C LEU A 148 16.17 21.52 -19.71
N THR A 149 16.33 21.57 -21.03
CA THR A 149 16.38 22.82 -21.81
C THR A 149 15.02 23.53 -21.80
N ASN A 150 13.91 22.79 -21.89
CA ASN A 150 12.55 23.33 -21.77
C ASN A 150 12.24 23.81 -20.35
N LYS A 151 12.76 23.12 -19.32
CA LYS A 151 12.63 23.54 -17.91
C LYS A 151 13.41 24.81 -17.58
N TYR A 152 14.51 25.07 -18.29
CA TYR A 152 15.35 26.27 -18.13
C TYR A 152 15.19 27.30 -19.25
N ASN A 153 14.17 27.19 -20.11
CA ASN A 153 13.90 28.15 -21.17
C ASN A 153 13.39 29.49 -20.57
N PRO A 154 14.13 30.61 -20.71
CA PRO A 154 13.86 31.85 -19.96
C PRO A 154 12.49 32.50 -20.24
N LYS A 155 11.80 32.11 -21.32
CA LYS A 155 10.51 32.70 -21.69
C LYS A 155 9.34 32.34 -20.77
N HIS A 156 9.47 31.30 -19.93
CA HIS A 156 8.42 30.95 -18.96
C HIS A 156 8.57 31.63 -17.59
N ASN A 157 9.72 32.28 -17.33
CA ASN A 157 10.00 32.91 -16.03
C ASN A 157 9.63 34.41 -15.96
N GLU A 158 9.14 35.02 -17.04
CA GLU A 158 8.64 36.41 -17.00
C GLU A 158 7.19 36.51 -16.47
N THR A 159 6.42 35.42 -16.46
CA THR A 159 5.03 35.45 -15.98
C THR A 159 4.92 35.33 -14.45
N GLN A 160 5.92 34.79 -13.77
CA GLN A 160 5.92 34.61 -12.31
C GLN A 160 6.47 35.81 -11.52
N PHE A 161 7.26 36.69 -12.13
CA PHE A 161 7.80 37.88 -11.45
C PHE A 161 6.87 39.11 -11.45
N LYS A 162 5.75 39.08 -12.19
CA LYS A 162 4.78 40.19 -12.21
C LYS A 162 3.77 40.20 -11.04
N TYR A 163 3.68 39.12 -10.26
CA TYR A 163 2.72 39.00 -9.15
C TYR A 163 3.29 39.31 -7.76
N ILE A 164 4.59 39.66 -7.65
CA ILE A 164 5.24 39.92 -6.35
C ILE A 164 5.45 41.42 -6.08
N ASN A 165 5.30 42.32 -7.07
CA ASN A 165 5.46 43.77 -6.90
C ASN A 165 4.15 44.56 -7.14
N LYS A 166 3.07 44.17 -6.46
CA LYS A 166 1.86 45.01 -6.37
C LYS A 166 1.26 44.99 -4.96
N VAL A 167 1.98 45.60 -4.03
CA VAL A 167 1.46 46.29 -2.83
C VAL A 167 2.15 47.64 -2.78
#